data_AF-A0A1E5PSG1-F1
#
_entry.id   AF-A0A1E5PSG1-F1
#
_cell.length_a   1.000
_cell.length_b   1.000
_cell.length_c   1.000
_cell.angle_alpha   90.00
_cell.angle_beta   90.00
_cell.angle_gamma   90.00
#
_symmetry.space_group_name_H-M   'P 1'
#
loop_
_entity.id
_entity.type
_entity.pdbx_description
1 polymer ?
#
loop_
_entity_poly.entity_id
_entity_poly.type
_entity_poly.pdbx_seq_one_letter_code
_entity_poly.pdbx_strand_id
1 'polypeptide(L)'
;MSVENEANEVQTLSAGSGYKSYPVAPGVQLNVRSGPGTGYPVVGVLPLGGRVTIRCQCAGTTVSGPYGTTNLWDCVGNGQFVSDAYVKTGSDGYVAAHCG
;
A
#
# COMPACT_ATOMS: atom_id res chain seq x y z
N MET A 1 -36.48 -2.64 15.21
CA MET A 1 -35.12 -2.15 15.54
C MET A 1 -34.41 -2.00 14.22
N SER A 2 -34.00 -0.77 13.94
CA SER A 2 -33.81 -0.23 12.59
C SER A 2 -32.36 -0.41 12.13
N VAL A 3 -32.22 -0.92 10.90
CA VAL A 3 -31.21 -0.61 9.88
C VAL A 3 -29.73 -0.56 10.32
N GLU A 4 -28.98 -1.62 10.02
CA GLU A 4 -27.51 -1.57 9.96
C GLU A 4 -27.11 -1.04 8.57
N ASN A 5 -27.01 0.29 8.47
CA ASN A 5 -26.75 0.98 7.21
C ASN A 5 -25.24 1.20 7.02
N GLU A 6 -24.72 0.52 6.00
CA GLU A 6 -23.74 0.99 5.00
C GLU A 6 -22.39 1.56 5.50
N ALA A 7 -21.33 0.82 5.15
CA ALA A 7 -19.94 1.19 5.27
C ALA A 7 -19.62 2.49 4.51
N ASN A 8 -19.68 3.62 5.21
CA ASN A 8 -19.11 4.87 4.74
C ASN A 8 -17.86 5.22 5.56
N GLU A 9 -16.77 5.43 4.83
CA GLU A 9 -15.46 5.80 5.32
C GLU A 9 -15.52 7.07 6.16
N VAL A 10 -15.27 6.94 7.46
CA VAL A 10 -14.91 8.08 8.30
C VAL A 10 -13.53 7.81 8.85
N GLN A 11 -12.52 8.36 8.16
CA GLN A 11 -11.16 8.49 8.67
C GLN A 11 -11.17 9.42 9.90
N THR A 12 -11.48 8.84 11.05
CA THR A 12 -11.30 9.47 12.35
C THR A 12 -9.81 9.51 12.67
N LEU A 13 -9.23 10.71 12.68
CA LEU A 13 -7.87 10.99 13.13
C LEU A 13 -7.77 10.73 14.64
N SER A 14 -7.56 9.46 15.02
CA SER A 14 -7.38 9.04 16.42
C SER A 14 -5.97 8.51 16.60
N ALA A 15 -5.11 9.30 17.27
CA ALA A 15 -3.74 9.07 17.79
C ALA A 15 -3.09 7.67 17.61
N GLY A 16 -3.07 7.24 16.36
CA GLY A 16 -2.61 6.02 15.75
C GLY A 16 -2.90 6.29 14.28
N SER A 17 -1.98 6.06 13.37
CA SER A 17 -1.90 6.85 12.13
C SER A 17 -3.11 6.79 11.16
N GLY A 18 -4.22 6.13 11.49
CA GLY A 18 -5.46 6.07 10.71
C GLY A 18 -5.36 5.22 9.44
N TYR A 19 -4.14 4.85 9.10
CA TYR A 19 -3.76 4.10 7.92
C TYR A 19 -4.06 2.61 8.09
N LYS A 20 -4.69 2.02 7.06
CA LYS A 20 -4.99 0.59 7.01
C LYS A 20 -3.72 -0.21 6.73
N SER A 21 -3.64 -1.39 7.36
CA SER A 21 -2.54 -2.33 7.15
C SER A 21 -2.95 -3.52 6.29
N TYR A 22 -2.19 -3.79 5.25
CA TYR A 22 -2.45 -4.80 4.25
C TYR A 22 -1.34 -5.86 4.25
N PRO A 23 -1.69 -7.14 4.03
CA PRO A 23 -0.68 -8.18 3.90
C PRO A 23 0.02 -8.13 2.54
N VAL A 24 1.32 -8.40 2.53
CA VAL A 24 2.10 -8.62 1.32
C VAL A 24 1.82 -10.02 0.76
N ALA A 25 2.05 -10.20 -0.54
CA ALA A 25 1.92 -11.49 -1.20
C ALA A 25 2.70 -12.60 -0.45
N PRO A 26 2.04 -13.73 -0.12
CA PRO A 26 2.69 -14.83 0.57
C PRO A 26 3.80 -15.42 -0.31
N GLY A 27 4.93 -15.79 0.31
CA GLY A 27 6.05 -16.39 -0.41
C GLY A 27 6.92 -15.41 -1.21
N VAL A 28 6.64 -14.10 -1.16
CA VAL A 28 7.47 -13.08 -1.81
C VAL A 28 8.14 -12.16 -0.79
N GLN A 29 9.43 -11.93 -0.99
CA GLN A 29 10.18 -10.89 -0.29
C GLN A 29 10.05 -9.58 -1.08
N LEU A 30 9.46 -8.55 -0.46
CA LEU A 30 9.13 -7.30 -1.15
C LEU A 30 10.18 -6.22 -0.89
N ASN A 31 10.74 -5.67 -1.97
CA ASN A 31 11.72 -4.59 -1.87
C ASN A 31 11.04 -3.26 -1.53
N VAL A 32 11.56 -2.60 -0.50
CA VAL A 32 11.17 -1.25 -0.10
C VAL A 32 12.11 -0.26 -0.78
N ARG A 33 11.57 0.71 -1.50
CA ARG A 33 12.32 1.68 -2.31
C ARG A 33 12.21 3.09 -1.76
N SER A 34 13.16 3.94 -2.10
CA SER A 34 13.17 5.35 -1.69
C SER A 34 12.24 6.26 -2.50
N GLY A 35 11.45 5.70 -3.41
CA GLY A 35 10.56 6.46 -4.29
C GLY A 35 9.62 5.55 -5.09
N PRO A 36 8.60 6.14 -5.74
CA PRO A 36 7.58 5.41 -6.48
C PRO A 36 8.09 4.98 -7.86
N GLY A 37 8.90 3.92 -7.88
CA GLY A 37 9.42 3.38 -9.13
C GLY A 37 10.54 2.38 -8.95
N THR A 38 10.75 1.52 -9.95
CA THR A 38 11.83 0.52 -9.94
C THR A 38 13.21 1.12 -10.18
N GLY A 39 13.28 2.37 -10.66
CA GLY A 39 14.52 3.14 -10.79
C GLY A 39 15.05 3.72 -9.46
N TYR A 40 14.23 3.76 -8.41
CA TYR A 40 14.68 4.23 -7.09
C TYR A 40 15.43 3.12 -6.36
N PRO A 41 16.49 3.47 -5.60
CA PRO A 41 17.26 2.50 -4.83
C PRO A 41 16.38 1.77 -3.82
N VAL A 42 16.72 0.50 -3.61
CA VAL A 42 16.12 -0.33 -2.55
C VAL A 42 16.75 0.11 -1.23
N VAL A 43 15.93 0.60 -0.31
CA VAL A 43 16.33 1.09 1.04
C VAL A 43 15.99 0.10 2.14
N GLY A 44 15.27 -0.96 1.81
CA GLY A 44 14.89 -1.98 2.75
C GLY A 44 14.19 -3.13 2.07
N VAL A 45 13.84 -4.13 2.86
CA VAL A 45 13.21 -5.34 2.38
C VAL A 45 12.19 -5.78 3.43
N LEU A 46 10.99 -6.09 2.99
CA LEU A 46 9.95 -6.68 3.80
C LEU A 46 10.11 -8.21 3.79
N PRO A 47 10.11 -8.85 4.98
CA PRO A 47 10.20 -10.29 5.08
C PRO A 47 8.95 -10.97 4.50
N LEU A 48 9.08 -12.27 4.26
CA LEU A 48 7.99 -13.13 3.80
C LEU A 48 6.80 -13.07 4.76
N GLY A 49 5.58 -12.90 4.20
CA GLY A 49 4.37 -12.76 5.01
C GLY A 49 4.28 -11.44 5.77
N GLY A 50 5.12 -10.46 5.42
CA GLY A 50 5.09 -9.12 5.98
C GLY A 50 3.77 -8.40 5.75
N ARG A 51 3.56 -7.34 6.52
CA ARG A 51 2.43 -6.43 6.36
C ARG A 51 2.95 -5.01 6.20
N VAL A 52 2.22 -4.21 5.43
CA VAL A 52 2.53 -2.80 5.20
C VAL A 52 1.38 -1.94 5.66
N THR A 53 1.71 -0.77 6.19
CA THR A 53 0.72 0.26 6.54
C THR A 53 0.77 1.34 5.47
N ILE A 54 -0.29 1.47 4.69
CA ILE A 54 -0.34 2.38 3.54
C ILE A 54 -0.74 3.77 4.03
N ARG A 55 0.20 4.71 3.98
CA ARG A 55 -0.06 6.12 4.36
C ARG A 55 -0.73 6.90 3.25
N CYS A 56 -0.19 6.77 2.04
CA CYS A 56 -0.70 7.37 0.83
C CYS A 56 -0.27 6.52 -0.37
N GLN A 57 -0.89 6.75 -1.52
CA GLN A 57 -0.58 6.06 -2.76
C GLN A 57 -0.21 7.07 -3.85
N CYS A 58 0.71 6.69 -4.73
CA CYS A 58 1.13 7.54 -5.84
C CYS A 58 1.36 6.72 -7.10
N ALA A 59 1.22 7.37 -8.24
CA ALA A 59 1.60 6.80 -9.52
C ALA A 59 3.13 6.78 -9.66
N GLY A 60 3.65 5.71 -10.23
CA GLY A 60 5.08 5.51 -10.48
C GLY A 60 5.32 4.57 -11.65
N THR A 61 6.47 3.88 -11.64
CA THR A 61 6.76 2.87 -12.66
C THR A 61 5.78 1.71 -12.57
N THR A 62 5.26 1.25 -13.71
CA THR A 62 4.40 0.06 -13.78
C THR A 62 5.18 -1.20 -13.39
N VAL A 63 4.58 -2.00 -12.51
CA VAL A 63 5.15 -3.26 -12.02
C VAL A 63 4.09 -4.35 -12.12
N SER A 64 4.52 -5.52 -12.57
CA SER A 64 3.71 -6.73 -12.57
C SER A 64 4.07 -7.61 -11.38
N GLY A 65 3.08 -8.06 -10.63
CA GLY A 65 3.24 -8.84 -9.42
C GLY A 65 2.10 -9.86 -9.22
N PRO A 66 2.06 -10.55 -8.07
CA PRO A 66 1.10 -11.59 -7.77
C PRO A 66 -0.37 -11.14 -7.80
N TYR A 67 -0.63 -9.84 -7.59
CA TYR A 67 -1.98 -9.28 -7.58
C TYR A 67 -2.33 -8.53 -8.87
N GLY A 68 -1.49 -8.61 -9.91
CA GLY A 68 -1.74 -7.98 -11.21
C GLY A 68 -0.65 -7.01 -11.61
N THR A 69 -0.95 -6.18 -12.61
CA THR A 69 -0.05 -5.13 -13.11
C THR A 69 -0.61 -3.77 -12.74
N THR A 70 0.16 -2.99 -11.98
CA THR A 70 -0.26 -1.66 -11.52
C THR A 70 0.91 -0.68 -11.58
N ASN A 71 0.59 0.59 -11.76
CA ASN A 71 1.52 1.71 -11.61
C ASN A 71 1.39 2.38 -10.25
N LEU A 72 0.61 1.82 -9.34
CA LEU A 72 0.42 2.34 -7.99
C LEU A 72 1.56 1.90 -7.06
N TRP A 73 1.99 2.86 -6.24
CA TRP A 73 3.02 2.71 -5.23
C TRP A 73 2.50 3.15 -3.87
N ASP A 74 2.62 2.27 -2.89
CA ASP A 74 2.19 2.48 -1.51
C ASP A 74 3.32 3.10 -0.69
N CYS A 75 3.06 4.28 -0.14
CA CYS A 75 3.96 4.91 0.82
C CYS A 75 3.80 4.27 2.20
N VAL A 76 4.80 3.52 2.62
CA VAL A 76 4.87 2.85 3.94
C VAL A 76 5.58 3.71 4.99
N GLY A 77 5.82 4.98 4.67
CA GLY A 77 6.34 6.06 5.53
C GLY A 77 7.83 6.32 5.41
N ASN A 78 8.29 7.45 5.96
CA ASN A 78 9.71 7.86 5.89
C ASN A 78 10.27 7.90 4.46
N GLY A 79 9.44 8.24 3.46
CA GLY A 79 9.83 8.22 2.04
C GLY A 79 10.09 6.82 1.49
N GLN A 80 9.53 5.80 2.13
CA GLN A 80 9.62 4.41 1.71
C GLN A 80 8.37 4.01 0.94
N PHE A 81 8.59 3.35 -0.20
CA PHE A 81 7.55 2.96 -1.12
C PHE A 81 7.66 1.49 -1.47
N VAL A 82 6.52 0.83 -1.59
CA VAL A 82 6.41 -0.53 -2.11
C VAL A 82 5.42 -0.56 -3.27
N SER A 83 5.57 -1.52 -4.18
CA SER A 83 4.62 -1.64 -5.29
C SER A 83 3.34 -2.32 -4.81
N ASP A 84 2.21 -1.71 -5.14
CA ASP A 84 0.87 -2.22 -4.83
C ASP A 84 0.61 -3.59 -5.52
N ALA A 85 1.34 -3.90 -6.61
CA ALA A 85 1.30 -5.20 -7.29
C ALA A 85 1.60 -6.41 -6.37
N TYR A 86 2.23 -6.17 -5.22
CA TYR A 86 2.61 -7.16 -4.22
C TYR A 86 1.84 -7.03 -2.90
N VAL A 87 0.93 -6.05 -2.78
CA VAL A 87 0.17 -5.80 -1.56
C VAL A 87 -1.29 -6.17 -1.80
N LYS A 88 -1.88 -6.95 -0.89
CA LYS A 88 -3.27 -7.37 -1.01
C LYS A 88 -4.20 -6.28 -0.49
N THR A 89 -4.37 -5.23 -1.29
CA THR A 89 -5.28 -4.11 -1.01
C THR A 89 -6.74 -4.45 -1.31
N GLY A 90 -6.96 -5.36 -2.27
CA GLY A 90 -8.29 -5.81 -2.68
C GLY A 90 -8.97 -4.90 -3.72
N SER A 91 -8.22 -3.95 -4.29
CA SER A 91 -8.64 -3.05 -5.35
C SER A 91 -7.49 -2.84 -6.32
N ASP A 92 -7.78 -2.67 -7.61
CA ASP A 92 -6.79 -2.28 -8.63
C ASP A 92 -6.59 -0.75 -8.69
N GLY A 93 -7.32 0.00 -7.85
CA GLY A 93 -7.27 1.45 -7.73
C GLY A 93 -6.75 1.93 -6.37
N TYR A 94 -6.79 3.25 -6.17
CA TYR A 94 -6.38 3.87 -4.92
C TYR A 94 -7.26 3.38 -3.74
N VAL A 95 -6.64 2.77 -2.73
CA VAL A 95 -7.22 2.39 -1.43
C VAL A 95 -6.85 3.36 -0.32
N ALA A 96 -5.95 4.30 -0.59
CA ALA A 96 -5.54 5.37 0.30
C ALA A 96 -5.55 6.73 -0.43
N ALA A 97 -5.44 7.82 0.32
CA ALA A 97 -5.30 9.16 -0.25
C ALA A 97 -4.06 9.24 -1.16
N HIS A 98 -4.12 10.12 -2.16
CA HIS A 98 -3.00 10.36 -3.06
C HIS A 98 -1.84 11.00 -2.27
N CYS A 99 -0.61 10.54 -2.52
CA CYS A 99 0.56 11.29 -2.08
C CYS A 99 0.59 12.60 -2.88
N GLY A 100 0.84 13.70 -2.16
CA GLY A 100 0.78 15.07 -2.70
C GLY A 100 1.79 15.36 -3.81
#